data_AF-A0AAW3AU84-F1
#
_entry.id   AF-A0AAW3AU84-F1
#
_cell.length_a   1.000
_cell.length_b   1.000
_cell.length_c   1.000
_cell.angle_alpha   90.00
_cell.angle_beta   90.00
_cell.angle_gamma   90.00
#
_symmetry.space_group_name_H-M   'P 1'
#
loop_
_entity.id
_entity.type
_entity.pdbx_description
1 polymer ?
#
loop_
_entity_poly.entity_id
_entity_poly.type
_entity_poly.pdbx_seq_one_letter_code
_entity_poly.pdbx_strand_id
1 'polypeptide(L)' 'MASFKELNDRLTKQSYVSGYTPSTDDEKLFREIFGDNAKVVQWAARMATYYPSERANMQRLPVELEDSSEMK' A
#
# COMPACT_ATOMS: atom_id res chain seq x y z
N MET A 1 -1.35 20.07 4.88
CA MET A 1 -1.45 18.65 4.50
C MET A 1 -2.82 18.40 3.89
N ALA A 2 -2.86 17.87 2.67
CA ALA A 2 -4.12 17.30 2.16
C ALA A 2 -4.44 16.06 2.99
N SER A 3 -5.69 15.91 3.41
CA SER A 3 -6.15 14.67 4.03
C SER A 3 -6.08 13.52 3.03
N PHE A 4 -5.96 12.27 3.52
CA PHE A 4 -6.02 11.09 2.67
C PHE A 4 -7.29 11.05 1.80
N LYS A 5 -8.42 11.57 2.32
CA LYS A 5 -9.67 11.69 1.57
C LYS A 5 -9.53 12.64 0.38
N GLU A 6 -8.99 13.84 0.59
CA GLU A 6 -8.81 14.83 -0.48
C GLU A 6 -7.83 14.34 -1.55
N LEU A 7 -6.74 13.69 -1.12
CA LEU A 7 -5.79 13.07 -2.05
C LEU A 7 -6.44 11.98 -2.88
N ASN A 8 -7.24 11.10 -2.26
CA ASN A 8 -7.98 10.05 -2.96
C ASN A 8 -9.01 10.62 -3.95
N ASP A 9 -9.76 11.64 -3.55
CA ASP A 9 -10.73 12.33 -4.41
C ASP A 9 -10.03 12.98 -5.62
N ARG A 10 -8.81 13.51 -5.44
CA ARG A 10 -7.99 14.05 -6.53
C ARG A 10 -7.48 12.96 -7.46
N LEU A 11 -6.92 11.88 -6.91
CA LEU A 11 -6.33 10.77 -7.68
C LEU A 11 -7.39 9.92 -8.42
N THR A 12 -8.66 10.04 -8.04
CA THR A 12 -9.78 9.44 -8.78
C THR A 12 -10.03 10.15 -10.12
N LYS A 13 -9.72 11.45 -10.20
CA LYS A 13 -9.97 12.27 -11.41
C LYS A 13 -8.80 12.26 -12.38
N GLN A 14 -7.59 12.05 -11.87
CA GLN A 14 -6.34 12.09 -12.63
C GLN A 14 -5.29 11.22 -11.94
N SER A 15 -4.42 10.59 -12.71
CA SER A 15 -3.51 9.55 -12.19
C SER A 15 -2.42 10.07 -11.25
N TYR A 16 -2.13 11.38 -11.29
CA TYR A 16 -1.08 12.04 -10.50
C TYR A 16 -1.59 13.36 -9.90
N VAL A 17 -0.88 13.86 -8.90
CA VAL A 17 -1.18 15.12 -8.22
C VAL A 17 -1.27 16.26 -9.25
N SER A 18 -0.36 16.37 -10.21
CA SER A 18 -0.35 17.51 -11.14
C SER A 18 -0.81 17.17 -12.57
N GLY A 19 -1.48 16.03 -12.78
CA GLY A 19 -2.08 15.66 -14.07
C GLY A 19 -2.04 14.16 -14.36
N TYR A 20 -1.65 13.80 -15.58
CA TYR A 20 -1.59 12.40 -16.06
C TYR A 20 -0.15 11.85 -16.21
N THR A 21 0.85 12.65 -15.82
CA THR A 21 2.27 12.27 -15.81
C THR A 21 2.84 12.51 -14.41
N PRO A 22 3.73 11.64 -13.89
CA PRO A 22 4.40 11.89 -12.62
C PRO A 22 5.14 13.22 -12.60
N SER A 23 5.16 13.88 -11.44
CA SER A 23 5.81 15.18 -11.25
C SER A 23 6.58 15.26 -9.93
N THR A 24 7.36 16.34 -9.76
CA THR A 24 8.02 16.66 -8.48
C THR A 24 7.03 16.90 -7.35
N ASP A 25 5.80 17.31 -7.65
CA ASP A 25 4.75 17.48 -6.65
C ASP A 25 4.29 16.13 -6.08
N ASP A 26 4.22 15.10 -6.94
CA ASP A 26 3.94 13.73 -6.52
C ASP A 26 5.04 13.20 -5.60
N GLU A 27 6.31 13.39 -5.99
CA GLU A 27 7.46 12.95 -5.18
C GLU A 27 7.44 13.62 -3.80
N LYS A 28 7.25 14.94 -3.76
CA LYS A 28 7.25 15.71 -2.52
C LYS A 28 6.11 15.28 -1.60
N LEU A 29 4.89 15.17 -2.13
CA LEU A 29 3.73 14.77 -1.36
C LEU A 29 3.85 13.31 -0.88
N PHE A 30 4.37 12.42 -1.74
CA PHE A 30 4.61 11.02 -1.38
C PHE A 30 5.59 10.92 -0.20
N ARG A 31 6.71 11.65 -0.24
CA ARG A 31 7.67 11.70 0.88
C ARG A 31 7.06 12.30 2.15
N GLU A 32 6.25 13.33 2.03
CA GLU A 32 5.57 13.96 3.18
C GLU A 32 4.62 12.97 3.88
N ILE A 33 3.94 12.11 3.12
CA ILE A 33 2.96 11.15 3.64
C ILE A 33 3.63 9.86 4.16
N PHE A 34 4.52 9.28 3.36
CA PHE A 34 5.03 7.93 3.61
C PHE A 34 6.47 7.92 4.15
N GLY A 35 7.20 9.03 4.06
CA GLY A 35 8.61 9.12 4.44
C GLY A 35 9.49 8.13 3.68
N ASP A 36 10.51 7.61 4.36
CA ASP A 36 11.49 6.67 3.80
C ASP A 36 11.09 5.19 4.00
N ASN A 37 9.82 4.90 4.27
CA ASN A 37 9.29 3.56 4.53
C ASN A 37 9.14 2.71 3.25
N ALA A 38 10.18 2.66 2.41
CA ALA A 38 10.15 2.05 1.07
C ALA A 38 9.65 0.59 1.08
N LYS A 39 10.07 -0.21 2.08
CA LYS A 39 9.64 -1.61 2.20
C LYS A 39 8.13 -1.75 2.43
N VAL A 40 7.55 -0.88 3.27
CA VAL A 40 6.12 -0.86 3.57
C VAL A 40 5.35 -0.42 2.32
N VAL A 41 5.80 0.61 1.62
CA VAL A 41 5.13 1.07 0.40
C VAL A 41 5.20 0.01 -0.70
N GLN A 42 6.35 -0.64 -0.90
CA GLN A 42 6.48 -1.73 -1.87
C GLN A 42 5.56 -2.92 -1.54
N TRP A 43 5.39 -3.24 -0.24
CA TRP A 43 4.39 -4.22 0.17
C TRP A 43 2.97 -3.76 -0.13
N ALA A 44 2.59 -2.53 0.23
CA ALA A 44 1.26 -1.99 -0.03
C ALA A 44 0.93 -1.94 -1.53
N ALA A 45 1.89 -1.53 -2.37
CA ALA A 45 1.75 -1.53 -3.82
C ALA A 45 1.46 -2.94 -4.37
N ARG A 46 2.20 -3.96 -3.92
CA ARG A 46 1.93 -5.36 -4.28
C ARG A 46 0.53 -5.80 -3.87
N MET A 47 0.06 -5.41 -2.68
CA MET A 47 -1.31 -5.72 -2.24
C MET A 47 -2.39 -5.00 -3.07
N ALA A 48 -2.10 -3.78 -3.52
CA ALA A 48 -2.99 -2.97 -4.33
C ALA A 48 -3.11 -3.46 -5.79
N THR A 49 -2.06 -4.08 -6.35
CA THR A 49 -2.03 -4.52 -7.76
C THR A 49 -2.79 -5.81 -8.03
N TYR A 50 -3.12 -6.60 -7.02
CA TYR A 50 -3.87 -7.83 -7.22
C TYR A 50 -5.28 -7.58 -7.77
N TYR A 51 -5.68 -8.38 -8.76
CA TYR A 51 -7.05 -8.47 -9.22
C TYR A 51 -7.96 -9.04 -8.10
N PRO A 52 -9.25 -8.69 -8.07
CA PRO A 52 -10.19 -9.22 -7.07
C PRO A 52 -10.20 -10.76 -7.00
N SER A 53 -10.06 -11.44 -8.14
CA SER A 53 -9.96 -12.90 -8.22
C SER A 53 -8.71 -13.45 -7.52
N GLU A 54 -7.58 -12.77 -7.64
CA GLU A 54 -6.33 -13.17 -6.97
C GLU A 54 -6.44 -12.96 -5.46
N ARG A 55 -7.06 -11.85 -5.03
CA ARG A 55 -7.32 -11.60 -3.60
C ARG A 55 -8.24 -12.64 -2.98
N ALA A 56 -9.28 -13.06 -3.70
CA ALA A 56 -10.22 -14.08 -3.24
C ALA A 56 -9.54 -15.45 -3.01
N ASN A 57 -8.43 -15.71 -3.70
CA ASN A 57 -7.66 -16.95 -3.61
C ASN A 57 -6.42 -16.83 -2.70
N MET A 58 -6.25 -15.71 -1.98
CA MET A 58 -5.18 -15.59 -1.00
C MET A 58 -5.37 -16.62 0.10
N GLN A 59 -4.49 -17.62 0.09
CA GLN A 59 -4.54 -18.71 1.06
C GLN A 59 -4.15 -18.16 2.44
N ARG A 60 -4.88 -18.61 3.46
CA ARG A 60 -4.36 -18.50 4.82
C ARG A 60 -3.10 -19.36 4.88
N LEU A 61 -2.00 -18.77 5.35
CA LEU A 61 -0.82 -19.56 5.66
C LEU A 61 -1.24 -20.70 6.60
N PRO A 62 -0.70 -21.91 6.43
CA PRO A 62 -0.83 -22.94 7.44
C PRO A 62 -0.41 -22.30 8.76
N VAL A 63 -1.25 -22.44 9.80
CA VAL A 63 -0.82 -22.10 11.16
C VAL A 63 0.36 -23.01 11.43
N GLU A 64 1.58 -22.51 11.26
CA GLU A 64 2.73 -23.20 11.82
C GLU A 64 2.45 -23.31 13.32
N LEU A 65 2.61 -24.54 13.82
CA LEU A 65 2.44 -24.93 15.20
C LEU A 65 3.36 -24.10 16.11
N GLU A 66 2.96 -22.88 16.46
CA GLU A 66 3.36 -22.25 17.72
C GLU A 66 2.42 -22.85 18.79
N ASP A 67 2.82 -23.59 19.81
CA ASP A 67 4.11 -23.72 20.47
C ASP A 67 4.05 -25.04 21.29
N SER A 68 4.94 -26.01 21.02
CA SER A 68 5.10 -27.23 21.83
C SER A 68 6.28 -27.12 22.80
N SER A 69 6.58 -25.91 23.29
CA SER A 69 7.63 -25.66 24.27
C SER A 69 7.17 -25.69 25.74
N GLU A 70 5.88 -25.82 26.04
CA GLU A 70 5.40 -26.03 27.42
C GLU A 70 5.38 -27.53 27.80
N MET A 71 6.54 -28.17 27.76
CA MET A 71 6.80 -29.37 28.56
C MET A 71 8.17 -29.23 29.20
N LYS A 72 8.21 -28.60 30.38
CA LYS A 72 9.15 -28.92 31.46
C LYS A 72 8.54 -28.56 32.80
#